data_AF-X0WAN4-F1
#
_entry.id   AF-X0WAN4-F1
#
_cell.length_a   1.000
_cell.length_b   1.000
_cell.length_c   1.000
_cell.angle_alpha   90.00
_cell.angle_beta   90.00
_cell.angle_gamma   90.00
#
_symmetry.space_group_name_H-M   'P 1'
#
loop_
_entity.id
_entity.type
_entity.pdbx_description
1 polymer ?
#
loop_
_entity_poly.entity_id
_entity_poly.type
_entity_poly.pdbx_seq_one_letter_code
_entity_poly.pdbx_strand_id
1 'polypeptide(L)'
;MSETTERDLVIQLKNALAAKREASKALKNIEEEYNKAESALIELLESRNAKASAKYEGVGSFTLVKPRLHANSKIEDSDRLFQFLRESNREDLIKTRVSPASLSSFVSELVEEGKKIPEEFISIHYTTRLLFVSPK
;
A
#
# COMPACT_ATOMS: atom_id res chain seq x y z
N MET A 1 -32.45 -4.63 25.74
CA MET A 1 -31.32 -4.78 24.78
C MET A 1 -30.33 -5.71 25.45
N SER A 2 -30.02 -6.88 24.87
CA SER A 2 -29.09 -7.83 25.51
C SER A 2 -27.70 -7.23 25.56
N GLU A 3 -27.10 -7.16 26.74
CA GLU A 3 -25.69 -6.78 26.88
C GLU A 3 -24.82 -7.77 26.11
N THR A 4 -24.02 -7.25 25.17
CA THR A 4 -23.03 -8.05 24.44
C THR A 4 -21.90 -8.37 25.42
N THR A 5 -21.59 -9.65 25.62
CA THR A 5 -20.52 -10.05 26.55
C THR A 5 -19.15 -9.92 25.90
N GLU A 6 -18.09 -9.85 26.70
CA GLU A 6 -16.69 -9.88 26.22
C GLU A 6 -16.46 -11.10 25.31
N ARG A 7 -16.97 -12.26 25.72
CA ARG A 7 -16.86 -13.51 24.95
C ARG A 7 -17.49 -13.36 23.55
N ASP A 8 -18.62 -12.69 23.44
CA ASP A 8 -19.29 -12.46 22.16
C ASP A 8 -18.44 -11.57 21.25
N LEU A 9 -17.86 -10.50 21.78
CA LEU A 9 -16.96 -9.62 21.02
C LEU A 9 -15.69 -10.34 20.56
N VAL A 10 -15.10 -11.20 21.41
CA VAL A 10 -13.94 -12.01 21.03
C VAL A 10 -14.28 -12.98 19.91
N ILE A 11 -15.44 -13.64 19.98
CA ILE A 11 -15.90 -14.56 18.92
C ILE A 11 -16.15 -13.79 17.61
N GLN A 12 -16.83 -12.65 17.68
CA GLN A 12 -17.09 -11.79 16.51
C GLN A 12 -15.77 -11.34 15.86
N LEU A 13 -14.81 -10.87 16.65
CA LEU A 13 -13.52 -10.41 16.14
C LEU A 13 -12.71 -11.55 15.51
N LYS A 14 -12.72 -12.74 16.13
CA LYS A 14 -12.08 -13.93 15.56
C LYS A 14 -12.69 -14.30 14.21
N ASN A 15 -14.01 -14.31 14.11
CA ASN A 15 -14.71 -14.63 12.87
C ASN A 15 -14.44 -13.59 11.78
N ALA A 16 -14.45 -12.30 12.14
CA ALA A 16 -14.10 -11.20 11.23
C ALA A 16 -12.65 -11.31 10.73
N LEU A 17 -11.71 -11.68 11.59
CA LEU A 17 -10.31 -11.92 11.20
C LEU A 17 -10.18 -13.08 10.21
N ALA A 18 -10.91 -14.18 10.43
CA ALA A 18 -10.92 -15.32 9.51
C ALA A 18 -11.52 -14.93 8.15
N ALA A 19 -12.67 -14.26 8.15
CA ALA A 19 -13.32 -13.77 6.93
C ALA A 19 -12.43 -12.80 6.15
N LYS A 20 -11.76 -11.87 6.84
CA LYS A 20 -10.79 -10.96 6.21
C LYS A 20 -9.66 -11.71 5.52
N ARG A 21 -9.09 -12.74 6.17
CA ARG A 21 -8.00 -13.55 5.59
C ARG A 21 -8.46 -14.31 4.35
N GLU A 22 -9.64 -14.92 4.39
CA GLU A 22 -10.18 -15.64 3.23
C GLU A 22 -10.50 -14.67 2.08
N ALA A 23 -11.09 -13.51 2.36
CA ALA A 23 -11.33 -12.48 1.35
C ALA A 23 -10.01 -11.98 0.73
N SER A 24 -8.94 -11.78 1.50
CA SER A 24 -7.64 -11.40 0.96
C SER A 24 -7.02 -12.47 0.06
N LYS A 25 -7.20 -13.77 0.38
CA LYS A 25 -6.75 -14.86 -0.50
C LYS A 25 -7.57 -14.90 -1.79
N ALA A 26 -8.88 -14.79 -1.69
CA ALA A 26 -9.77 -14.77 -2.85
C ALA A 26 -9.45 -13.60 -3.78
N LEU A 27 -9.23 -12.40 -3.21
CA LEU A 27 -8.83 -11.22 -3.97
C LEU A 27 -7.52 -11.46 -4.73
N LYS A 28 -6.52 -12.04 -4.08
CA LYS A 28 -5.25 -12.37 -4.72
C LYS A 28 -5.44 -13.30 -5.93
N ASN A 29 -6.25 -14.34 -5.79
CA ASN A 29 -6.51 -15.28 -6.89
C ASN A 29 -7.26 -14.60 -8.05
N ILE A 30 -8.24 -13.74 -7.75
CA ILE A 30 -8.98 -12.97 -8.75
C ILE A 30 -8.05 -11.98 -9.47
N GLU A 31 -7.15 -11.31 -8.75
CA GLU A 31 -6.15 -10.42 -9.33
C GLU A 31 -5.21 -11.19 -10.26
N GLU A 32 -4.77 -12.39 -9.89
CA GLU A 32 -3.95 -13.25 -10.75
C GLU A 32 -4.68 -13.65 -12.05
N GLU A 33 -5.95 -14.04 -11.95
CA GLU A 33 -6.77 -14.39 -13.12
C GLU A 33 -7.04 -13.17 -14.02
N TYR A 34 -7.37 -12.02 -13.42
CA TYR A 34 -7.54 -10.75 -14.14
C TYR A 34 -6.26 -10.38 -14.89
N ASN A 35 -5.11 -10.37 -14.21
CA ASN A 35 -3.83 -9.99 -14.81
C ASN A 35 -3.45 -10.94 -15.96
N LYS A 36 -3.74 -12.24 -15.82
CA LYS A 36 -3.52 -13.22 -16.88
C LYS A 36 -4.40 -12.95 -18.10
N ALA A 37 -5.68 -12.67 -17.90
CA ALA A 37 -6.60 -12.35 -18.99
C ALA A 37 -6.25 -11.02 -19.68
N GLU A 38 -5.89 -10.00 -18.90
CA GLU A 38 -5.43 -8.71 -19.40
C GLU A 38 -4.16 -8.85 -20.24
N SER A 39 -3.16 -9.58 -19.74
CA SER A 39 -1.91 -9.83 -20.47
C SER A 39 -2.16 -10.57 -21.80
N ALA A 40 -2.99 -11.61 -21.78
CA ALA A 40 -3.34 -12.35 -23.00
C ALA A 40 -4.06 -11.45 -24.03
N LEU A 41 -4.94 -10.55 -23.58
CA LEU A 41 -5.61 -9.59 -24.46
C LEU A 41 -4.63 -8.56 -25.02
N ILE A 42 -3.69 -8.06 -24.21
CA ILE A 42 -2.62 -7.15 -24.66
C ILE A 42 -1.80 -7.84 -25.75
N GLU A 43 -1.28 -9.04 -25.50
CA GLU A 43 -0.50 -9.81 -26.49
C GLU A 43 -1.27 -10.04 -27.80
N LEU A 44 -2.56 -10.34 -27.71
CA LEU A 44 -3.42 -10.52 -28.87
C LEU A 44 -3.60 -9.23 -29.68
N LEU A 45 -3.79 -8.09 -29.02
CA LEU A 45 -3.95 -6.80 -29.68
C LEU A 45 -2.63 -6.32 -30.29
N GLU A 46 -1.51 -6.49 -29.58
CA GLU A 46 -0.17 -6.14 -30.05
C GLU A 46 0.26 -6.99 -31.25
N SER A 47 0.02 -8.31 -31.21
CA SER A 47 0.32 -9.20 -32.36
C SER A 47 -0.49 -8.87 -33.61
N ARG A 48 -1.67 -8.25 -33.45
CA ARG A 48 -2.52 -7.74 -34.54
C ARG A 48 -2.22 -6.28 -34.91
N ASN A 49 -1.28 -5.64 -34.21
CA ASN A 49 -1.00 -4.21 -34.31
C ASN A 49 -2.28 -3.34 -34.16
N ALA A 50 -3.22 -3.83 -33.34
CA ALA A 50 -4.53 -3.24 -33.12
C ALA A 50 -4.50 -2.36 -31.87
N LYS A 51 -5.09 -1.17 -31.95
CA LYS A 51 -5.17 -0.24 -30.81
C LYS A 51 -6.31 -0.57 -29.84
N ALA A 52 -7.30 -1.35 -30.27
CA ALA A 52 -8.47 -1.69 -29.47
C ALA A 52 -9.05 -3.05 -29.89
N SER A 53 -9.79 -3.69 -28.98
CA SER A 53 -10.65 -4.82 -29.29
C SER A 53 -11.86 -4.37 -30.11
N ALA A 54 -12.55 -5.33 -30.72
CA ALA A 54 -13.89 -5.08 -31.23
C ALA A 54 -14.84 -4.68 -30.09
N LYS A 55 -15.94 -4.01 -30.45
CA LYS A 55 -17.05 -3.72 -29.55
C LYS A 55 -18.03 -4.89 -29.58
N TYR A 56 -18.26 -5.48 -28.42
CA TYR A 56 -19.21 -6.57 -28.26
C TYR A 56 -20.41 -6.07 -27.44
N GLU A 57 -21.61 -6.29 -27.95
CA GLU A 57 -22.85 -5.91 -27.29
C GLU A 57 -22.98 -6.62 -25.93
N GLY A 58 -23.34 -5.88 -24.88
CA GLY A 58 -23.44 -6.39 -23.51
C GLY A 58 -22.11 -6.65 -22.78
N VAL A 59 -20.96 -6.55 -23.45
CA VAL A 59 -19.63 -6.82 -22.88
C VAL A 59 -18.72 -5.58 -22.90
N GLY A 60 -18.81 -4.76 -23.95
CA GLY A 60 -17.97 -3.57 -24.14
C GLY A 60 -16.75 -3.81 -25.02
N SER A 61 -15.68 -3.04 -24.77
CA SER A 61 -14.41 -3.11 -25.52
C SER A 61 -13.24 -2.62 -24.68
N PHE A 62 -12.04 -3.13 -24.96
CA PHE A 62 -10.79 -2.66 -24.37
C PHE A 62 -9.94 -1.91 -25.40
N THR A 63 -9.16 -0.95 -24.93
CA THR A 63 -8.26 -0.15 -25.77
C THR A 63 -6.87 -0.16 -25.15
N LEU A 64 -5.83 -0.39 -25.96
CA LEU A 64 -4.45 -0.24 -25.54
C LEU A 64 -4.17 1.24 -25.26
N VAL A 65 -3.84 1.54 -24.01
CA VAL A 65 -3.39 2.86 -23.59
C VAL A 65 -1.87 2.91 -23.63
N LYS A 66 -1.32 4.12 -23.89
CA LYS A 66 0.13 4.31 -23.88
C LYS A 66 0.70 3.90 -22.51
N PRO A 67 1.82 3.15 -22.47
CA PRO A 67 2.42 2.76 -21.20
C PRO A 67 2.79 4.02 -20.42
N ARG A 68 2.48 4.00 -19.12
CA ARG A 68 2.97 5.03 -18.20
C ARG A 68 4.43 4.74 -17.88
N LEU A 69 5.28 5.74 -18.00
CA LEU A 69 6.68 5.62 -17.59
C LEU A 69 6.73 5.67 -16.05
N HIS A 70 7.20 4.59 -15.44
CA HIS A 70 7.53 4.54 -14.03
C HIS A 70 9.05 4.45 -13.91
N ALA A 71 9.67 5.42 -13.23
CA ALA A 71 11.09 5.43 -12.93
C ALA A 71 11.29 5.22 -11.44
N ASN A 72 12.17 4.29 -11.07
CA ASN A 72 12.55 4.02 -9.69
C ASN A 72 14.06 4.20 -9.53
N SER A 73 14.48 4.78 -8.42
CA SER A 73 15.90 4.88 -8.06
C SER A 73 16.36 3.58 -7.40
N LYS A 74 17.58 3.15 -7.71
CA LYS A 74 18.26 2.14 -6.88
C LYS A 74 18.61 2.76 -5.53
N ILE A 75 18.37 2.04 -4.44
CA ILE A 75 18.61 2.53 -3.08
C ILE A 75 20.09 2.93 -2.91
N GLU A 76 20.99 2.12 -3.46
CA GLU A 76 22.45 2.29 -3.41
C GLU A 76 22.95 3.57 -4.12
N ASP A 77 22.19 4.11 -5.07
CA ASP A 77 22.58 5.28 -5.86
C ASP A 77 21.79 6.55 -5.48
N SER A 78 21.12 6.56 -4.33
CA SER A 78 20.28 7.67 -3.89
C SER A 78 21.05 9.01 -3.80
N ASP A 79 22.26 8.99 -3.25
CA ASP A 79 23.10 10.19 -3.17
C ASP A 79 23.52 10.72 -4.55
N ARG A 80 23.90 9.81 -5.46
CA ARG A 80 24.23 10.16 -6.85
C ARG A 80 23.03 10.72 -7.60
N LEU A 81 21.84 10.18 -7.34
CA LEU A 81 20.59 10.69 -7.91
C LEU A 81 20.29 12.10 -7.40
N PHE A 82 20.43 12.35 -6.09
CA PHE A 82 20.24 13.68 -5.53
C PHE A 82 21.24 14.69 -6.11
N GLN A 83 22.50 14.29 -6.28
CA GLN A 83 23.50 15.11 -6.95
C GLN A 83 23.10 15.42 -8.40
N PHE A 84 22.75 14.41 -9.19
CA PHE A 84 22.29 14.58 -10.58
C PHE A 84 21.07 15.50 -10.68
N LEU A 85 20.11 15.37 -9.77
CA LEU A 85 18.91 16.22 -9.72
C LEU A 85 19.27 17.67 -9.40
N ARG A 86 20.20 17.91 -8.46
CA ARG A 86 20.70 19.27 -8.15
C ARG A 86 21.45 19.88 -9.34
N GLU A 87 22.35 19.11 -9.97
CA GLU A 87 23.09 19.54 -11.17
C GLU A 87 22.16 19.84 -12.36
N SER A 88 21.02 19.16 -12.42
CA SER A 88 19.98 19.38 -13.44
C SER A 88 18.99 20.51 -13.11
N ASN A 89 19.22 21.30 -12.05
CA ASN A 89 18.28 22.31 -11.54
C ASN A 89 16.88 21.75 -11.20
N ARG A 90 16.81 20.49 -10.76
CA ARG A 90 15.58 19.77 -10.37
C ARG A 90 15.54 19.40 -8.90
N GLU A 91 16.09 20.26 -8.04
CA GLU A 91 16.06 20.09 -6.58
C GLU A 91 14.62 20.11 -6.03
N ASP A 92 13.65 20.66 -6.77
CA ASP A 92 12.22 20.59 -6.49
C ASP A 92 11.69 19.15 -6.30
N LEU A 93 12.38 18.18 -6.91
CA LEU A 93 12.03 16.76 -6.81
C LEU A 93 12.54 16.10 -5.52
N ILE A 94 13.49 16.72 -4.82
CA ILE A 94 14.07 16.20 -3.58
C ILE A 94 13.19 16.62 -2.41
N LYS A 95 12.54 15.65 -1.76
CA LYS A 95 11.68 15.88 -0.60
C LYS A 95 12.38 15.47 0.68
N THR A 96 12.93 16.43 1.42
CA THR A 96 13.44 16.18 2.77
C THR A 96 12.27 16.04 3.74
N ARG A 97 11.97 14.81 4.14
CA ARG A 97 10.92 14.51 5.11
C ARG A 97 11.43 13.51 6.14
N VAL A 98 11.07 13.74 7.40
CA VAL A 98 11.25 12.74 8.44
C VAL A 98 10.16 11.68 8.25
N SER A 99 10.56 10.40 8.24
CA SER A 99 9.58 9.32 8.12
C SER A 99 8.73 9.27 9.42
N PRO A 100 7.40 9.08 9.33
CA PRO A 100 6.56 8.97 10.52
C PRO A 100 7.00 7.83 11.45
N ALA A 101 7.53 6.74 10.89
CA ALA A 101 8.04 5.61 11.66
C ALA A 101 9.29 6.00 12.47
N SER A 102 10.28 6.62 11.82
CA SER A 102 11.50 7.09 12.48
C SER A 102 11.19 8.12 13.57
N LEU A 103 10.28 9.06 13.29
CA LEU A 103 9.85 10.04 14.28
C LEU A 103 9.16 9.36 15.47
N SER A 104 8.29 8.38 15.21
CA SER A 104 7.61 7.62 16.28
C SER A 104 8.61 6.86 17.16
N SER A 105 9.60 6.20 16.55
CA SER A 105 10.67 5.50 17.30
C SER A 105 11.44 6.46 18.19
N PHE A 106 11.89 7.60 17.64
CA PHE A 106 12.61 8.61 18.40
C PHE A 106 11.78 9.19 19.55
N VAL A 107 10.50 9.49 19.32
CA VAL A 107 9.62 10.00 20.37
C VAL A 107 9.37 8.95 21.46
N SER A 108 9.24 7.67 21.11
CA SER A 108 9.14 6.58 22.10
C SER A 108 10.37 6.49 22.99
N GLU A 109 11.59 6.62 22.42
CA GLU A 109 12.83 6.66 23.20
C GLU A 109 12.83 7.83 24.19
N LEU A 110 12.41 9.03 23.76
CA LEU A 110 12.29 10.19 24.66
C LEU A 110 11.32 9.93 25.82
N VAL A 111 10.19 9.28 25.55
CA VAL A 111 9.21 8.91 26.59
C VAL A 111 9.81 7.92 27.58
N GLU A 112 10.49 6.87 27.08
CA GLU A 112 11.12 5.84 27.91
C GLU A 112 12.23 6.40 28.80
N GLU A 113 13.00 7.36 28.28
CA GLU A 113 14.07 8.04 29.02
C GLU A 113 13.58 9.19 29.92
N GLY A 114 12.27 9.49 29.93
CA GLY A 114 11.70 10.59 30.71
C GLY A 114 12.12 11.98 30.23
N LYS A 115 12.52 12.11 28.96
CA LYS A 115 12.94 13.38 28.35
C LYS A 115 11.72 14.19 27.87
N LYS A 116 11.88 15.51 27.80
CA LYS A 116 10.83 16.41 27.31
C LYS A 116 10.67 16.28 25.79
N ILE A 117 9.42 16.27 25.34
CA ILE A 117 9.06 16.21 23.93
C ILE A 117 8.65 17.62 23.47
N PRO A 118 9.17 18.13 22.34
CA PRO A 118 8.76 19.42 21.79
C PRO A 118 7.32 19.39 21.23
N GLU A 119 6.33 19.62 22.08
CA GLU A 119 4.90 19.58 21.72
C GLU A 119 4.48 20.68 20.72
N GLU A 120 5.29 21.73 20.54
CA GLU A 120 5.04 22.82 19.58
C GLU A 120 4.92 22.35 18.13
N PHE A 121 5.57 21.24 17.79
CA PHE A 121 5.60 20.70 16.43
C PHE A 121 5.51 19.16 16.38
N ILE A 122 5.30 18.50 17.53
CA ILE A 122 5.07 17.06 17.63
C ILE A 122 3.76 16.80 18.36
N SER A 123 2.78 16.23 17.65
CA SER A 123 1.54 15.71 18.25
C SER A 123 1.66 14.21 18.49
N ILE A 124 1.35 13.78 19.72
CA ILE A 124 1.41 12.37 20.13
C ILE A 124 -0.02 11.84 20.29
N HIS A 125 -0.29 10.68 19.69
CA HIS A 125 -1.56 9.98 19.86
C HIS A 125 -1.29 8.50 20.16
N TYR A 126 -1.82 8.01 21.28
CA TYR A 126 -1.76 6.60 21.63
C TYR A 126 -2.95 5.84 21.05
N THR A 127 -2.68 4.74 20.37
CA THR A 127 -3.71 3.86 19.82
C THR A 127 -3.57 2.48 20.43
N THR A 128 -4.59 2.04 21.17
CA THR A 128 -4.65 0.68 21.69
C THR A 128 -4.84 -0.31 20.55
N ARG A 129 -4.08 -1.41 20.58
CA ARG A 129 -4.17 -2.49 19.60
C ARG A 129 -4.47 -3.81 20.30
N LEU A 130 -5.26 -4.65 19.64
CA LEU A 130 -5.51 -6.02 20.08
C LEU A 130 -4.57 -6.97 19.32
N LEU A 131 -3.93 -7.87 20.06
CA LEU A 131 -3.16 -8.98 19.52
C LEU A 131 -4.00 -10.26 19.65
N PHE A 132 -4.36 -10.88 18.53
CA PHE A 132 -4.99 -12.20 18.56
C PHE A 132 -3.92 -13.29 18.68
N VAL A 133 -3.95 -14.02 19.78
CA VAL A 133 -3.09 -15.20 20.01
C VAL A 133 -3.95 -16.45 19.86
N SER A 134 -3.61 -17.32 18.90
CA SER A 134 -4.29 -18.60 18.75
C SER A 134 -3.91 -19.54 19.91
N PRO A 135 -4.85 -20.31 20.48
CA PRO A 135 -4.48 -21.41 21.36
C PRO A 135 -3.57 -22.40 20.59
N LYS A 136 -2.59 -22.96 21.30
CA LYS A 136 -1.73 -24.04 20.81
C LYS A 136 -2.51 -25.33 20.66
#